data_AF-A0A371JKS4-F1
#
_entry.id   AF-A0A371JKS4-F1
#
_cell.length_a   1.000
_cell.length_b   1.000
_cell.length_c   1.000
_cell.angle_alpha   90.00
_cell.angle_beta   90.00
_cell.angle_gamma   90.00
#
_symmetry.space_group_name_H-M   'P 1'
#
loop_
_entity.id
_entity.type
_entity.pdbx_description
1 polymer ?
#
loop_
_entity_poly.entity_id
_entity_poly.type
_entity_poly.pdbx_seq_one_letter_code
_entity_poly.pdbx_strand_id
1 'polypeptide(L)'
;MAKKGNLSAFTQVGPTPDNLSDDLKFWANLDFQKKVQAETSRERALERRRRDTEDRNKRIANYTKGLKNYDTGSNSLNEAQGRLILEAAEQIGDIAIRLEDPDIGIEERVRLNNRLSNLNMLPEHMRAFTGGITQRHEEIMKGVADGKVWENEKLDRYKSYFDGDDSVWGKMQFALDDKGLPAIIYRDIDGDGIADAEGYDQISQAISAFGFDPKVDANEIAGNIAKSLGEDSTTTSGPGFSTNFEQGPRADDIELQVQEAIQEKNGGLKLLGKSMLVEMGLEDSLENRQLMVDRLRELVNSKVDRTSKETINFGARNAANRLAQEGLKKNSNKKVVISAIKGLDGITSTNAEVQDFEFDSNGKLKLKVSVPKTKSITKNDFSELEAKAADGDENAQQQLELAQLTGDGGAKVIIPGENEARTIVVQDEDVDWVSDRLGIDKNERKATKTNGIDNDSFNEFLRKNNLQ
;
A
#
# COMPACT_ATOMS: atom_id res chain seq x y z
N MET A 1 122.81 17.19 -28.00
CA MET A 1 122.51 18.63 -28.17
C MET A 1 121.11 18.76 -28.74
N ALA A 2 120.14 19.16 -27.91
CA ALA A 2 118.80 19.51 -28.35
C ALA A 2 118.84 20.87 -29.07
N LYS A 3 118.07 21.03 -30.16
CA LYS A 3 117.49 22.33 -30.50
C LYS A 3 116.35 22.22 -31.52
N LYS A 4 115.17 22.61 -31.01
CA LYS A 4 114.09 23.40 -31.63
C LYS A 4 113.24 22.74 -32.71
N GLY A 5 111.99 22.47 -32.31
CA GLY A 5 110.87 22.25 -33.21
C GLY A 5 110.50 23.51 -34.00
N ASN A 6 109.94 23.29 -35.18
CA ASN A 6 109.26 24.29 -35.98
C ASN A 6 107.76 24.18 -35.74
N LEU A 7 107.27 24.98 -34.79
CA LEU A 7 105.96 25.60 -34.88
C LEU A 7 105.97 26.50 -36.11
N SER A 8 105.24 26.11 -37.16
CA SER A 8 104.75 27.04 -38.18
C SER A 8 103.24 26.86 -38.31
N ALA A 9 102.52 27.37 -37.30
CA ALA A 9 101.30 28.12 -37.57
C ALA A 9 101.66 29.27 -38.53
N PHE A 10 100.70 29.73 -39.33
CA PHE A 10 100.84 30.63 -40.49
C PHE A 10 101.17 29.93 -41.81
N THR A 11 100.26 29.05 -42.26
CA THR A 11 99.90 29.06 -43.69
C THR A 11 99.42 30.46 -44.02
N GLN A 12 100.21 31.15 -44.84
CA GLN A 12 99.93 32.47 -45.37
C GLN A 12 98.52 32.49 -45.99
N VAL A 13 97.62 33.20 -45.31
CA VAL A 13 96.45 33.80 -45.95
C VAL A 13 97.02 34.80 -46.94
N GLY A 14 97.04 34.44 -48.23
CA GLY A 14 97.38 35.37 -49.30
C GLY A 14 96.43 36.58 -49.23
N PRO A 15 96.89 37.79 -49.61
CA PRO A 15 96.02 38.96 -49.61
C PRO A 15 94.81 38.69 -50.49
N THR A 16 93.62 38.82 -49.92
CA THR A 16 92.36 38.89 -50.66
C THR A 16 92.51 39.94 -51.76
N PRO A 17 92.30 39.61 -53.04
CA PRO A 17 91.95 40.65 -54.00
C PRO A 17 90.61 41.21 -53.50
N ASP A 18 90.60 42.47 -53.06
CA ASP A 18 89.40 43.22 -52.68
C ASP A 18 88.43 43.35 -53.86
N ASN A 19 87.74 42.26 -54.17
CA ASN A 19 86.53 42.26 -55.00
C ASN A 19 85.40 41.79 -54.09
N LEU A 20 84.74 42.74 -53.43
CA LEU A 20 83.48 42.54 -52.72
C LEU A 20 82.48 41.72 -53.58
N SER A 21 82.56 41.88 -54.90
CA SER A 21 81.81 41.13 -55.91
C SER A 21 82.06 39.62 -55.90
N ASP A 22 83.29 39.16 -55.70
CA ASP A 22 83.63 37.73 -55.74
C ASP A 22 83.31 37.04 -54.42
N ASP A 23 83.45 37.73 -53.28
CA ASP A 23 82.92 37.26 -51.99
C ASP A 23 81.38 37.22 -51.98
N LEU A 24 80.71 38.24 -52.54
CA LEU A 24 79.25 38.23 -52.71
C LEU A 24 78.79 37.06 -53.58
N LYS A 25 79.52 36.73 -54.66
CA LYS A 25 79.24 35.55 -55.49
C LYS A 25 79.49 34.24 -54.74
N PHE A 26 80.55 34.17 -53.93
CA PHE A 26 80.84 32.98 -53.12
C PHE A 26 79.74 32.73 -52.08
N TRP A 27 79.33 33.75 -51.32
CA TRP A 27 78.26 33.64 -50.34
C TRP A 27 76.90 33.37 -51.01
N ALA A 28 76.60 34.01 -52.14
CA ALA A 28 75.39 33.73 -52.91
C ALA A 28 75.35 32.28 -53.43
N ASN A 29 76.49 31.76 -53.91
CA ASN A 29 76.59 30.36 -54.33
C ASN A 29 76.48 29.38 -53.16
N LEU A 30 77.08 29.69 -52.00
CA LEU A 30 76.99 28.88 -50.81
C LEU A 30 75.55 28.83 -50.26
N ASP A 31 74.86 29.97 -50.21
CA ASP A 31 73.46 30.05 -49.80
C ASP A 31 72.53 29.35 -50.79
N PHE A 32 72.80 29.45 -52.10
CA PHE A 32 72.09 28.68 -53.11
C PHE A 32 72.30 27.17 -52.92
N GLN A 33 73.54 26.72 -52.71
CA GLN A 33 73.83 25.31 -52.44
C GLN A 33 73.16 24.80 -51.16
N LYS A 34 73.17 25.59 -50.08
CA LYS A 34 72.46 25.26 -48.83
C LYS A 34 70.96 25.16 -49.03
N LYS A 35 70.35 26.07 -49.81
CA LYS A 35 68.92 26.00 -50.16
C LYS A 35 68.60 24.76 -50.98
N VAL A 36 69.40 24.44 -52.00
CA VAL A 36 69.23 23.22 -52.82
C VAL A 36 69.39 21.95 -51.96
N GLN A 37 70.36 21.92 -51.04
CA GLN A 37 70.54 20.79 -50.13
C GLN A 37 69.39 20.65 -49.12
N ALA A 38 68.87 21.78 -48.60
CA ALA A 38 67.70 21.79 -47.74
C ALA A 38 66.44 21.32 -48.48
N GLU A 39 66.19 21.80 -49.70
CA GLU A 39 65.07 21.39 -50.54
C GLU A 39 65.16 19.90 -50.89
N THR A 40 66.31 19.41 -51.35
CA THR A 40 66.50 17.99 -51.65
C THR A 40 66.38 17.10 -50.41
N SER A 41 66.83 17.54 -49.23
CA SER A 41 66.63 16.79 -47.99
C SER A 41 65.15 16.75 -47.56
N ARG A 42 64.41 17.85 -47.76
CA ARG A 42 62.98 17.94 -47.48
C ARG A 42 62.17 17.10 -48.46
N GLU A 43 62.54 17.11 -49.74
CA GLU A 43 61.93 16.30 -50.79
C GLU A 43 62.16 14.81 -50.53
N ARG A 44 63.39 14.40 -50.19
CA ARG A 44 63.69 13.02 -49.76
C ARG A 44 62.93 12.60 -48.51
N ALA A 45 62.74 13.50 -47.54
CA ALA A 45 61.95 13.22 -46.34
C ALA A 45 60.46 13.04 -46.66
N LEU A 46 59.90 13.88 -47.55
CA LEU A 46 58.52 13.75 -48.04
C LEU A 46 58.33 12.47 -48.86
N GLU A 47 59.29 12.12 -49.71
CA GLU A 47 59.21 10.91 -50.52
C GLU A 47 59.34 9.63 -49.68
N ARG A 48 60.18 9.63 -48.65
CA ARG A 48 60.20 8.55 -47.64
C ARG A 48 58.85 8.42 -46.95
N ARG A 49 58.27 9.52 -46.46
CA ARG A 49 56.92 9.51 -45.86
C ARG A 49 55.86 8.98 -46.81
N ARG A 50 55.90 9.34 -48.10
CA ARG A 50 54.96 8.83 -49.10
C ARG A 50 55.13 7.33 -49.30
N ARG A 51 56.36 6.84 -49.46
CA ARG A 51 56.64 5.39 -49.59
C ARG A 51 56.22 4.61 -48.35
N ASP A 52 56.54 5.11 -47.15
CA ASP A 52 56.14 4.48 -45.89
C ASP A 52 54.61 4.42 -45.76
N THR A 53 53.90 5.47 -46.22
CA THR A 53 52.43 5.51 -46.26
C THR A 53 51.86 4.55 -47.30
N GLU A 54 52.46 4.48 -48.49
CA GLU A 54 52.04 3.56 -49.56
C GLU A 54 52.26 2.10 -49.19
N ASP A 55 53.40 1.78 -48.57
CA ASP A 55 53.72 0.44 -48.11
C ASP A 55 52.83 0.03 -46.92
N ARG A 56 52.55 0.96 -45.99
CA ARG A 56 51.52 0.78 -44.96
C ARG A 56 50.17 0.51 -45.59
N ASN A 57 49.71 1.33 -46.54
CA ASN A 57 48.42 1.15 -47.21
C ASN A 57 48.33 -0.17 -47.99
N LYS A 58 49.41 -0.62 -48.63
CA LYS A 58 49.47 -1.94 -49.30
C LYS A 58 49.38 -3.10 -48.31
N ARG A 59 50.04 -3.00 -47.15
CA ARG A 59 49.93 -3.99 -46.08
C ARG A 59 48.51 -4.04 -45.53
N ILE A 60 47.94 -2.88 -45.19
CA ILE A 60 46.54 -2.76 -44.73
C ILE A 60 45.59 -3.40 -45.73
N ALA A 61 45.71 -3.06 -47.02
CA ALA A 61 44.85 -3.59 -48.08
C ALA A 61 44.90 -5.11 -48.26
N ASN A 62 45.94 -5.80 -47.77
CA ASN A 62 45.99 -7.26 -47.79
C ASN A 62 45.17 -7.89 -46.66
N TYR A 63 45.09 -7.22 -45.50
CA TYR A 63 44.36 -7.70 -44.32
C TYR A 63 42.90 -7.25 -44.29
N THR A 64 42.51 -6.20 -45.03
CA THR A 64 41.15 -5.62 -44.97
C THR A 64 40.19 -6.09 -46.06
N LYS A 65 40.60 -7.00 -46.97
CA LYS A 65 39.77 -7.48 -48.11
C LYS A 65 38.43 -8.12 -47.72
N GLY A 66 38.31 -8.61 -46.48
CA GLY A 66 37.10 -9.24 -45.96
C GLY A 66 36.06 -8.26 -45.40
N LEU A 67 36.44 -7.01 -45.12
CA LEU A 67 35.57 -6.02 -44.50
C LEU A 67 34.61 -5.43 -45.54
N LYS A 68 33.41 -6.00 -45.63
CA LYS A 68 32.33 -5.48 -46.47
C LYS A 68 31.16 -5.04 -45.61
N ASN A 69 30.63 -3.87 -45.91
CA ASN A 69 29.35 -3.46 -45.39
C ASN A 69 28.25 -4.37 -45.96
N TYR A 70 27.19 -4.59 -45.19
CA TYR A 70 25.99 -5.25 -45.68
C TYR A 70 24.82 -4.29 -45.56
N ASP A 71 23.81 -4.51 -46.39
CA ASP A 71 22.63 -3.65 -46.34
C ASP A 71 21.74 -4.07 -45.16
N THR A 72 21.53 -3.15 -44.23
CA THR A 72 20.63 -3.32 -43.08
C THR A 72 19.20 -2.85 -43.38
N GLY A 73 18.96 -2.23 -44.53
CA GLY A 73 17.69 -1.57 -44.85
C GLY A 73 17.50 -0.21 -44.18
N SER A 74 18.46 0.25 -43.36
CA SER A 74 18.45 1.57 -42.71
C SER A 74 19.67 2.38 -43.14
N ASN A 75 19.44 3.58 -43.66
CA ASN A 75 20.53 4.47 -44.10
C ASN A 75 21.46 4.85 -42.94
N SER A 76 20.92 5.12 -41.74
CA SER A 76 21.71 5.48 -40.57
C SER A 76 22.51 4.32 -39.99
N LEU A 77 21.98 3.09 -40.01
CA LEU A 77 22.77 1.89 -39.68
C LEU A 77 23.87 1.65 -40.70
N ASN A 78 23.55 1.72 -41.99
CA ASN A 78 24.53 1.50 -43.05
C ASN A 78 25.70 2.51 -42.93
N GLU A 79 25.41 3.76 -42.56
CA GLU A 79 26.44 4.77 -42.27
C GLU A 79 27.25 4.44 -41.01
N ALA A 80 26.60 4.08 -39.90
CA ALA A 80 27.27 3.70 -38.65
C ALA A 80 28.19 2.48 -38.84
N GLN A 81 27.72 1.45 -39.56
CA GLN A 81 28.51 0.29 -39.94
C GLN A 81 29.67 0.66 -40.86
N GLY A 82 29.45 1.55 -41.83
CA GLY A 82 30.50 2.06 -42.70
C GLY A 82 31.62 2.72 -41.91
N ARG A 83 31.28 3.54 -40.91
CA ARG A 83 32.27 4.17 -40.00
C ARG A 83 33.02 3.12 -39.18
N LEU A 84 32.32 2.14 -38.61
CA LEU A 84 32.91 1.08 -37.80
C LEU A 84 33.86 0.18 -38.63
N ILE A 85 33.50 -0.11 -39.89
CA ILE A 85 34.35 -0.84 -40.83
C ILE A 85 35.63 -0.05 -41.15
N LEU A 86 35.53 1.26 -41.35
CA LEU A 86 36.70 2.10 -41.60
C LEU A 86 37.63 2.11 -40.38
N GLU A 87 37.08 2.26 -39.18
CA GLU A 87 37.85 2.18 -37.94
C GLU A 87 38.53 0.81 -37.79
N ALA A 88 37.81 -0.28 -38.06
CA ALA A 88 38.36 -1.63 -38.04
C ALA A 88 39.49 -1.82 -39.05
N ALA A 89 39.36 -1.26 -40.26
CA ALA A 89 40.39 -1.35 -41.29
C ALA A 89 41.70 -0.67 -40.84
N GLU A 90 41.60 0.48 -40.17
CA GLU A 90 42.75 1.17 -39.59
C GLU A 90 43.38 0.36 -38.46
N GLN A 91 42.56 -0.16 -37.53
CA GLN A 91 43.03 -0.97 -36.40
C GLN A 91 43.70 -2.27 -36.85
N ILE A 92 43.14 -2.98 -37.84
CA ILE A 92 43.75 -4.18 -38.46
C ILE A 92 45.15 -3.84 -38.97
N GLY A 93 45.29 -2.67 -39.62
CA GLY A 93 46.56 -2.18 -40.12
C GLY A 93 47.63 -2.03 -39.03
N ASP A 94 47.27 -1.37 -37.95
CA ASP A 94 48.17 -1.11 -36.84
C ASP A 94 48.53 -2.40 -36.08
N ILE A 95 47.56 -3.31 -35.93
CA ILE A 95 47.78 -4.62 -35.33
C ILE A 95 48.75 -5.45 -36.19
N ALA A 96 48.57 -5.48 -37.51
CA ALA A 96 49.45 -6.21 -38.42
C ALA A 96 50.90 -5.72 -38.32
N ILE A 97 51.12 -4.40 -38.29
CA ILE A 97 52.46 -3.81 -38.12
C ILE A 97 53.09 -4.21 -36.78
N ARG A 98 52.31 -4.21 -35.69
CA ARG A 98 52.81 -4.63 -34.38
C ARG A 98 53.14 -6.13 -34.31
N LEU A 99 52.35 -6.97 -34.98
CA LEU A 99 52.59 -8.42 -35.00
C LEU A 99 53.86 -8.81 -35.78
N GLU A 100 54.29 -7.96 -36.72
CA GLU A 100 55.57 -8.10 -37.44
C GLU A 100 56.80 -7.75 -36.59
N ASP A 101 56.61 -7.06 -35.45
CA ASP A 101 57.70 -6.77 -34.51
C ASP A 101 58.24 -8.08 -33.89
N PRO A 102 59.53 -8.40 -34.04
CA PRO A 102 60.14 -9.58 -33.44
C PRO A 102 60.20 -9.50 -31.91
N ASP A 103 60.19 -8.31 -31.32
CA ASP A 103 60.41 -8.08 -29.89
C ASP A 103 59.12 -8.00 -29.07
N ILE A 104 57.95 -8.20 -29.71
CA ILE A 104 56.66 -8.17 -29.01
C ILE A 104 56.50 -9.37 -28.05
N GLY A 105 56.05 -9.08 -26.83
CA GLY A 105 55.79 -10.10 -25.80
C GLY A 105 54.72 -11.11 -26.23
N ILE A 106 54.81 -12.34 -25.73
CA ILE A 106 53.89 -13.44 -26.09
C ILE A 106 52.44 -13.09 -25.75
N GLU A 107 52.20 -12.52 -24.57
CA GLU A 107 50.85 -12.12 -24.13
C GLU A 107 50.24 -11.06 -25.06
N GLU A 108 51.03 -10.05 -25.42
CA GLU A 108 50.60 -9.02 -26.35
C GLU A 108 50.33 -9.59 -27.74
N ARG A 109 51.18 -10.51 -28.20
CA ARG A 109 50.99 -11.21 -29.48
C ARG A 109 49.67 -12.00 -29.50
N VAL A 110 49.33 -12.70 -28.41
CA VAL A 110 48.06 -13.44 -28.29
C VAL A 110 46.86 -12.47 -28.28
N ARG A 111 46.94 -11.38 -27.51
CA ARG A 111 45.90 -10.35 -27.44
C ARG A 111 45.63 -9.73 -28.82
N LEU A 112 46.68 -9.34 -29.53
CA LEU A 112 46.60 -8.76 -30.87
C LEU A 112 46.07 -9.76 -31.91
N ASN A 113 46.49 -11.04 -31.85
CA ASN A 113 45.95 -12.08 -32.73
C ASN A 113 44.45 -12.32 -32.51
N ASN A 114 44.01 -12.36 -31.25
CA ASN A 114 42.58 -12.50 -30.94
C ASN A 114 41.79 -11.31 -31.46
N ARG A 115 42.28 -10.08 -31.22
CA ARG A 115 41.65 -8.85 -31.73
C ARG A 115 41.60 -8.83 -33.26
N LEU A 116 42.68 -9.21 -33.92
CA LEU A 116 42.74 -9.31 -35.39
C LEU A 116 41.73 -10.33 -35.92
N SER A 117 41.57 -11.48 -35.25
CA SER A 117 40.58 -12.49 -35.62
C SER A 117 39.16 -11.93 -35.54
N ASN A 118 38.81 -11.26 -34.44
CA ASN A 118 37.49 -10.64 -34.26
C ASN A 118 37.23 -9.52 -35.27
N LEU A 119 38.22 -8.66 -35.54
CA LEU A 119 38.12 -7.60 -36.54
C LEU A 119 37.93 -8.17 -37.96
N ASN A 120 38.57 -9.29 -38.31
CA ASN A 120 38.35 -9.95 -39.59
C ASN A 120 36.94 -10.54 -39.72
N MET A 121 36.34 -10.96 -38.60
CA MET A 121 34.96 -11.47 -38.51
C MET A 121 33.94 -10.37 -38.20
N LEU A 122 34.35 -9.10 -38.26
CA LEU A 122 33.50 -7.97 -37.91
C LEU A 122 32.21 -7.91 -38.73
N PRO A 123 32.17 -8.21 -40.05
CA PRO A 123 30.91 -8.27 -40.78
C PRO A 123 29.91 -9.28 -40.22
N GLU A 124 30.37 -10.48 -39.82
CA GLU A 124 29.53 -11.48 -39.17
C GLU A 124 29.07 -11.03 -37.78
N HIS A 125 29.99 -10.47 -36.98
CA HIS A 125 29.65 -9.94 -35.66
C HIS A 125 28.66 -8.78 -35.75
N MET A 126 28.84 -7.83 -36.66
CA MET A 126 27.88 -6.74 -36.87
C MET A 126 26.51 -7.26 -37.29
N ARG A 127 26.43 -8.27 -38.17
CA ARG A 127 25.14 -8.87 -38.55
C ARG A 127 24.41 -9.46 -37.36
N ALA A 128 25.10 -10.24 -36.54
CA ALA A 128 24.51 -10.79 -35.32
C ALA A 128 24.13 -9.67 -34.34
N PHE A 129 24.98 -8.65 -34.21
CA PHE A 129 24.77 -7.53 -33.30
C PHE A 129 23.54 -6.70 -33.67
N THR A 130 23.46 -6.18 -34.90
CA THR A 130 22.29 -5.38 -35.30
C THR A 130 21.02 -6.22 -35.33
N GLY A 131 21.10 -7.50 -35.75
CA GLY A 131 19.97 -8.42 -35.71
C GLY A 131 19.42 -8.60 -34.29
N GLY A 132 20.31 -8.77 -33.30
CA GLY A 132 19.93 -8.85 -31.89
C GLY A 132 19.27 -7.57 -31.37
N ILE A 133 19.80 -6.39 -31.74
CA ILE A 133 19.18 -5.12 -31.35
C ILE A 133 17.78 -4.96 -31.98
N THR A 134 17.64 -5.25 -33.28
CA THR A 134 16.35 -5.16 -33.99
C THR A 134 15.33 -6.11 -33.39
N GLN A 135 15.68 -7.39 -33.18
CA GLN A 135 14.79 -8.37 -32.58
C GLN A 135 14.34 -7.93 -31.17
N ARG A 136 15.28 -7.46 -30.35
CA ARG A 136 14.98 -6.95 -29.00
C ARG A 136 14.01 -5.77 -29.06
N HIS A 137 14.22 -4.83 -29.98
CA HIS A 137 13.32 -3.70 -30.16
C HIS A 137 11.90 -4.15 -30.55
N GLU A 138 11.79 -5.08 -31.50
CA GLU A 138 10.50 -5.65 -31.89
C GLU A 138 9.80 -6.35 -30.72
N GLU A 139 10.52 -7.12 -29.90
CA GLU A 139 9.99 -7.79 -28.71
C GLU A 139 9.46 -6.79 -27.67
N ILE A 140 10.21 -5.73 -27.40
CA ILE A 140 9.80 -4.66 -26.48
C ILE A 140 8.56 -3.95 -27.01
N MET A 141 8.57 -3.52 -28.28
CA MET A 141 7.45 -2.80 -28.88
C MET A 141 6.19 -3.66 -29.01
N LYS A 142 6.35 -4.97 -29.25
CA LYS A 142 5.25 -5.93 -29.16
C LYS A 142 4.72 -6.03 -27.72
N GLY A 143 5.60 -6.07 -26.72
CA GLY A 143 5.20 -6.04 -25.30
C GLY A 143 4.42 -4.78 -24.92
N VAL A 144 4.80 -3.62 -25.47
CA VAL A 144 4.07 -2.36 -25.33
C VAL A 144 2.71 -2.44 -26.01
N ALA A 145 2.65 -2.89 -27.27
CA ALA A 145 1.40 -3.02 -28.02
C ALA A 145 0.42 -4.03 -27.40
N ASP A 146 0.94 -5.11 -26.82
CA ASP A 146 0.18 -6.09 -26.06
C ASP A 146 -0.26 -5.58 -24.67
N GLY A 147 0.15 -4.37 -24.26
CA GLY A 147 -0.15 -3.79 -22.95
C GLY A 147 0.55 -4.50 -21.78
N LYS A 148 1.67 -5.20 -22.03
CA LYS A 148 2.45 -5.95 -21.03
C LYS A 148 3.61 -5.14 -20.43
N VAL A 149 3.86 -3.95 -20.94
CA VAL A 149 4.90 -3.03 -20.46
C VAL A 149 4.25 -1.69 -20.12
N TRP A 150 4.65 -1.09 -19.01
CA TRP A 150 4.17 0.24 -18.66
C TRP A 150 4.76 1.31 -19.57
N GLU A 151 3.91 2.24 -20.01
CA GLU A 151 4.34 3.49 -20.63
C GLU A 151 4.80 4.44 -19.52
N ASN A 152 6.12 4.50 -19.31
CA ASN A 152 6.75 5.31 -18.27
C ASN A 152 8.06 5.91 -18.78
N GLU A 153 8.72 6.72 -17.94
CA GLU A 153 9.97 7.39 -18.29
C GLU A 153 11.08 6.43 -18.76
N LYS A 154 11.10 5.17 -18.29
CA LYS A 154 12.08 4.18 -18.76
C LYS A 154 11.81 3.77 -20.20
N LEU A 155 10.54 3.51 -20.54
CA LEU A 155 10.13 3.24 -21.90
C LEU A 155 10.34 4.48 -22.79
N ASP A 156 10.01 5.67 -22.31
CA ASP A 156 10.19 6.91 -23.08
C ASP A 156 11.68 7.19 -23.34
N ARG A 157 12.55 6.95 -22.35
CA ARG A 157 14.01 7.04 -22.51
C ARG A 157 14.49 6.04 -23.56
N TYR A 158 14.00 4.79 -23.50
CA TYR A 158 14.27 3.79 -24.53
C TYR A 158 13.80 4.25 -25.91
N LYS A 159 12.52 4.61 -26.07
CA LYS A 159 11.96 5.14 -27.33
C LYS A 159 12.71 6.38 -27.82
N SER A 160 13.26 7.21 -26.93
CA SER A 160 14.04 8.37 -27.36
C SER A 160 15.31 7.97 -28.14
N TYR A 161 15.86 6.78 -27.87
CA TYR A 161 16.93 6.17 -28.63
C TYR A 161 16.42 5.42 -29.85
N PHE A 162 15.28 4.74 -29.77
CA PHE A 162 14.84 3.78 -30.79
C PHE A 162 13.73 4.25 -31.75
N ASP A 163 12.88 5.20 -31.37
CA ASP A 163 11.69 5.68 -32.11
C ASP A 163 11.92 7.07 -32.74
N GLY A 164 12.97 7.24 -33.54
CA GLY A 164 13.28 8.48 -34.26
C GLY A 164 13.29 8.32 -35.79
N ASP A 165 12.68 9.23 -36.53
CA ASP A 165 12.62 9.28 -38.00
C ASP A 165 14.02 9.11 -38.63
N ASP A 166 14.22 8.13 -39.53
CA ASP A 166 15.46 7.72 -40.27
C ASP A 166 16.81 7.69 -39.49
N SER A 167 16.79 8.05 -38.21
CA SER A 167 17.91 8.43 -37.34
C SER A 167 17.84 7.72 -35.98
N VAL A 168 17.03 6.66 -35.89
CA VAL A 168 17.01 5.66 -34.79
C VAL A 168 18.42 5.37 -34.27
N TRP A 169 19.41 5.31 -35.16
CA TRP A 169 20.78 4.96 -34.82
C TRP A 169 21.70 6.18 -34.60
N GLY A 170 21.25 7.38 -34.92
CA GLY A 170 22.04 8.61 -34.84
C GLY A 170 22.31 9.10 -33.41
N LYS A 171 21.52 8.63 -32.43
CA LYS A 171 21.75 8.92 -30.99
C LYS A 171 22.60 7.88 -30.28
N MET A 172 22.87 6.76 -30.95
CA MET A 172 23.71 5.69 -30.44
C MET A 172 25.08 5.81 -31.10
N GLN A 173 26.14 5.62 -30.34
CA GLN A 173 27.48 5.57 -30.91
C GLN A 173 27.95 4.13 -31.00
N PHE A 174 28.17 3.66 -32.23
CA PHE A 174 28.82 2.39 -32.47
C PHE A 174 30.33 2.54 -32.29
N ALA A 175 30.94 1.58 -31.60
CA ALA A 175 32.37 1.55 -31.32
C ALA A 175 32.89 0.11 -31.31
N LEU A 176 34.22 -0.05 -31.34
CA LEU A 176 34.88 -1.33 -31.15
C LEU A 176 35.43 -1.43 -29.72
N ASP A 177 35.20 -2.54 -29.05
CA ASP A 177 35.77 -2.81 -27.74
C ASP A 177 37.28 -3.14 -27.82
N ASP A 178 37.89 -3.45 -26.68
CA ASP A 178 39.30 -3.81 -26.59
C ASP A 178 39.65 -5.10 -27.35
N LYS A 179 38.66 -5.98 -27.56
CA LYS A 179 38.74 -7.24 -28.32
C LYS A 179 38.40 -7.07 -29.80
N GLY A 180 38.00 -5.88 -30.25
CA GLY A 180 37.59 -5.62 -31.63
C GLY A 180 36.20 -6.13 -31.97
N LEU A 181 35.33 -6.33 -30.97
CA LEU A 181 33.92 -6.65 -31.15
C LEU A 181 33.08 -5.36 -31.15
N PRO A 182 31.94 -5.34 -31.84
CA PRO A 182 31.08 -4.17 -31.86
C PRO A 182 30.43 -3.93 -30.50
N ALA A 183 30.35 -2.68 -30.10
CA ALA A 183 29.66 -2.19 -28.91
C ALA A 183 28.82 -0.97 -29.28
N ILE A 184 27.81 -0.69 -28.46
CA ILE A 184 26.96 0.48 -28.61
C ILE A 184 26.99 1.29 -27.33
N ILE A 185 27.16 2.60 -27.48
CA ILE A 185 27.24 3.55 -26.37
C ILE A 185 25.98 4.40 -26.41
N TYR A 186 25.25 4.42 -25.30
CA TYR A 186 24.10 5.26 -25.06
C TYR A 186 24.54 6.49 -24.27
N ARG A 187 23.82 7.59 -24.44
CA ARG A 187 24.05 8.77 -23.63
C ARG A 187 23.37 8.59 -22.27
N ASP A 188 24.12 8.16 -21.26
CA ASP A 188 23.72 8.30 -19.85
C ASP A 188 22.26 7.84 -19.55
N ILE A 189 22.07 6.52 -19.55
CA ILE A 189 20.79 5.84 -19.35
C ILE A 189 20.28 6.03 -17.93
N ASP A 190 21.12 6.19 -16.91
CA ASP A 190 20.69 6.34 -15.52
C ASP A 190 20.78 7.78 -14.98
N GLY A 191 21.36 8.72 -15.74
CA GLY A 191 21.45 10.13 -15.40
C GLY A 191 22.63 10.47 -14.48
N ASP A 192 23.63 9.59 -14.37
CA ASP A 192 24.82 9.77 -13.55
C ASP A 192 25.90 10.64 -14.23
N GLY A 193 25.69 11.03 -15.49
CA GLY A 193 26.61 11.81 -16.31
C GLY A 193 27.69 10.98 -17.01
N ILE A 194 27.63 9.65 -16.92
CA ILE A 194 28.54 8.69 -17.54
C ILE A 194 27.83 8.03 -18.72
N ALA A 195 28.54 7.82 -19.82
CA ALA A 195 27.96 7.12 -20.96
C ALA A 195 27.88 5.62 -20.69
N ASP A 196 26.67 5.06 -20.72
CA ASP A 196 26.45 3.61 -20.65
C ASP A 196 26.80 2.92 -21.96
N ALA A 197 27.31 1.70 -21.88
CA ALA A 197 27.65 0.90 -23.05
C ALA A 197 27.15 -0.54 -22.93
N GLU A 198 26.68 -1.08 -24.06
CA GLU A 198 26.37 -2.50 -24.23
C GLU A 198 27.35 -3.13 -25.22
N GLY A 199 27.96 -4.24 -24.81
CA GLY A 199 28.90 -4.99 -25.63
C GLY A 199 28.22 -6.04 -26.53
N TYR A 200 28.99 -6.58 -27.47
CA TYR A 200 28.57 -7.64 -28.38
C TYR A 200 27.91 -8.83 -27.67
N ASP A 201 28.54 -9.34 -26.60
CA ASP A 201 28.07 -10.53 -25.89
C ASP A 201 26.69 -10.31 -25.25
N GLN A 202 26.41 -9.11 -24.73
CA GLN A 202 25.12 -8.77 -24.14
C GLN A 202 24.04 -8.71 -25.22
N ILE A 203 24.32 -7.98 -26.31
CA ILE A 203 23.35 -7.74 -27.38
C ILE A 203 23.07 -9.00 -28.20
N SER A 204 24.09 -9.80 -28.50
CA SER A 204 23.93 -11.07 -29.22
C SER A 204 23.14 -12.11 -28.42
N GLN A 205 23.10 -11.98 -27.09
CA GLN A 205 22.28 -12.80 -26.19
C GLN A 205 20.92 -12.16 -25.88
N ALA A 206 20.56 -11.07 -26.55
CA ALA A 206 19.34 -10.29 -26.30
C ALA A 206 19.20 -9.76 -24.86
N ILE A 207 20.32 -9.58 -24.14
CA ILE A 207 20.34 -8.97 -22.82
C ILE A 207 20.31 -7.45 -23.00
N SER A 208 19.41 -6.79 -22.26
CA SER A 208 19.20 -5.33 -22.33
C SER A 208 19.77 -4.64 -21.09
N ALA A 209 20.50 -3.55 -21.29
CA ALA A 209 20.84 -2.56 -20.28
C ALA A 209 19.61 -1.77 -19.83
N PHE A 210 18.59 -1.67 -20.69
CA PHE A 210 17.29 -1.11 -20.30
C PHE A 210 16.49 -2.14 -19.50
N GLY A 211 16.13 -1.78 -18.28
CA GLY A 211 15.11 -2.47 -17.49
C GLY A 211 13.73 -1.86 -17.73
N PHE A 212 12.76 -2.67 -18.09
CA PHE A 212 11.37 -2.24 -18.27
C PHE A 212 10.51 -2.69 -17.10
N ASP A 213 9.51 -1.88 -16.76
CA ASP A 213 8.55 -2.23 -15.73
C ASP A 213 7.37 -2.99 -16.37
N PRO A 214 7.22 -4.31 -16.09
CA PRO A 214 6.15 -5.08 -16.68
C PRO A 214 4.81 -4.71 -16.08
N LYS A 215 3.79 -4.71 -16.93
CA LYS A 215 2.40 -4.50 -16.55
C LYS A 215 1.75 -5.84 -16.19
N VAL A 216 1.24 -5.92 -14.97
CA VAL A 216 0.56 -7.10 -14.42
C VAL A 216 -0.89 -6.72 -14.17
N ASP A 217 -1.83 -7.55 -14.63
CA ASP A 217 -3.26 -7.30 -14.40
C ASP A 217 -3.65 -7.68 -12.96
N ALA A 218 -3.78 -6.67 -12.10
CA ALA A 218 -4.21 -6.85 -10.72
C ALA A 218 -5.62 -7.46 -10.61
N ASN A 219 -6.51 -7.25 -11.59
CA ASN A 219 -7.83 -7.87 -11.59
C ASN A 219 -7.78 -9.37 -11.89
N GLU A 220 -6.89 -9.79 -12.77
CA GLU A 220 -6.66 -11.20 -13.07
C GLU A 220 -6.09 -11.91 -11.83
N ILE A 221 -5.06 -11.31 -11.21
CA ILE A 221 -4.46 -11.87 -9.98
C ILE A 221 -5.49 -11.91 -8.85
N ALA A 222 -6.26 -10.85 -8.63
CA ALA A 222 -7.31 -10.84 -7.62
C ALA A 222 -8.35 -11.95 -7.85
N GLY A 223 -8.70 -12.23 -9.12
CA GLY A 223 -9.59 -13.33 -9.47
C GLY A 223 -9.00 -14.71 -9.19
N ASN A 224 -7.70 -14.88 -9.42
CA ASN A 224 -6.99 -16.12 -9.11
C ASN A 224 -6.88 -16.35 -7.59
N ILE A 225 -6.59 -15.29 -6.83
CA ILE A 225 -6.59 -15.34 -5.35
C ILE A 225 -7.98 -15.71 -4.85
N ALA A 226 -9.03 -15.00 -5.29
CA ALA A 226 -10.42 -15.28 -4.88
C ALA A 226 -10.82 -16.74 -5.12
N LYS A 227 -10.46 -17.32 -6.28
CA LYS A 227 -10.71 -18.74 -6.59
C LYS A 227 -9.93 -19.71 -5.69
N SER A 228 -8.73 -19.32 -5.24
CA SER A 228 -7.87 -20.19 -4.43
C SER A 228 -8.26 -20.25 -2.96
N LEU A 229 -8.96 -19.22 -2.46
CA LEU A 229 -9.31 -19.06 -1.05
C LEU A 229 -10.40 -20.03 -0.55
N GLY A 230 -11.12 -20.70 -1.45
CA GLY A 230 -12.17 -21.65 -1.09
C GLY A 230 -13.35 -21.01 -0.35
N GLU A 231 -14.18 -21.86 0.25
CA GLU A 231 -15.34 -21.44 1.05
C GLU A 231 -15.20 -21.97 2.47
N ASP A 232 -15.21 -21.07 3.44
CA ASP A 232 -15.41 -21.40 4.84
C ASP A 232 -16.85 -21.10 5.24
N SER A 233 -17.36 -21.79 6.27
CA SER A 233 -18.67 -21.49 6.83
C SER A 233 -18.60 -21.31 8.34
N THR A 234 -19.22 -20.25 8.83
CA THR A 234 -19.28 -19.89 10.24
C THR A 234 -20.74 -19.69 10.62
N THR A 235 -21.16 -20.37 11.69
CA THR A 235 -22.45 -20.11 12.34
C THR A 235 -22.18 -19.45 13.69
N THR A 236 -22.69 -18.24 13.88
CA THR A 236 -22.59 -17.51 15.14
C THR A 236 -23.96 -17.29 15.76
N SER A 237 -24.06 -17.41 17.08
CA SER A 237 -25.28 -17.08 17.81
C SER A 237 -25.38 -15.56 17.98
N GLY A 238 -26.43 -14.96 17.43
CA GLY A 238 -26.75 -13.56 17.58
C GLY A 238 -27.69 -13.30 18.77
N PRO A 239 -27.82 -12.03 19.21
CA PRO A 239 -28.73 -11.64 20.27
C PRO A 239 -30.20 -11.89 19.87
N GLY A 240 -31.05 -12.28 20.83
CA GLY A 240 -32.49 -12.39 20.59
C GLY A 240 -32.94 -13.63 19.82
N PHE A 241 -32.27 -14.77 20.03
CA PHE A 241 -32.56 -16.06 19.36
C PHE A 241 -32.27 -16.05 17.85
N SER A 242 -31.38 -15.18 17.37
CA SER A 242 -30.88 -15.23 16.00
C SER A 242 -29.64 -16.10 15.88
N THR A 243 -29.47 -16.70 14.72
CA THR A 243 -28.24 -17.37 14.28
C THR A 243 -27.84 -16.77 12.96
N ASN A 244 -26.62 -16.25 12.88
CA ASN A 244 -26.03 -15.73 11.67
C ASN A 244 -25.18 -16.83 11.05
N PHE A 245 -25.51 -17.18 9.82
CA PHE A 245 -24.71 -18.06 8.99
C PHE A 245 -23.97 -17.20 7.97
N GLU A 246 -22.65 -17.27 7.98
CA GLU A 246 -21.79 -16.64 6.98
C GLU A 246 -21.02 -17.74 6.25
N GLN A 247 -20.99 -17.64 4.92
CA GLN A 247 -20.24 -18.52 4.04
C GLN A 247 -19.35 -17.65 3.14
N GLY A 248 -18.06 -17.97 3.12
CA GLY A 248 -17.02 -17.25 2.40
C GLY A 248 -15.65 -17.45 3.07
N PRO A 249 -14.56 -17.09 2.40
CA PRO A 249 -13.21 -17.21 2.94
C PRO A 249 -12.98 -16.23 4.10
N ARG A 250 -12.11 -16.62 5.03
CA ARG A 250 -11.76 -15.79 6.20
C ARG A 250 -11.02 -14.54 5.78
N ALA A 251 -11.23 -13.46 6.53
CA ALA A 251 -10.53 -12.21 6.31
C ALA A 251 -9.00 -12.35 6.43
N ASP A 252 -8.53 -13.16 7.40
CA ASP A 252 -7.10 -13.39 7.62
C ASP A 252 -6.44 -14.13 6.44
N ASP A 253 -7.15 -15.05 5.80
CA ASP A 253 -6.64 -15.80 4.64
C ASP A 253 -6.54 -14.89 3.40
N ILE A 254 -7.54 -14.02 3.21
CA ILE A 254 -7.49 -12.97 2.18
C ILE A 254 -6.28 -12.07 2.41
N GLU A 255 -6.09 -11.61 3.65
CA GLU A 255 -4.98 -10.72 3.99
C GLU A 255 -3.63 -11.34 3.69
N LEU A 256 -3.43 -12.60 4.12
CA LEU A 256 -2.19 -13.32 3.89
C LEU A 256 -1.90 -13.47 2.38
N GLN A 257 -2.87 -13.91 1.59
CA GLN A 257 -2.69 -14.11 0.15
C GLN A 257 -2.42 -12.80 -0.59
N VAL A 258 -3.11 -11.71 -0.22
CA VAL A 258 -2.92 -10.38 -0.79
C VAL A 258 -1.51 -9.86 -0.47
N GLN A 259 -1.08 -9.96 0.78
CA GLN A 259 0.27 -9.56 1.18
C GLN A 259 1.34 -10.39 0.45
N GLU A 260 1.17 -11.72 0.37
CA GLU A 260 2.09 -12.60 -0.34
C GLU A 260 2.11 -12.35 -1.85
N ALA A 261 1.04 -11.81 -2.45
CA ALA A 261 1.03 -11.46 -3.87
C ALA A 261 1.85 -10.18 -4.16
N ILE A 262 1.87 -9.23 -3.22
CA ILE A 262 2.53 -7.93 -3.38
C ILE A 262 3.99 -7.96 -2.89
N GLN A 263 4.26 -8.67 -1.78
CA GLN A 263 5.53 -8.60 -1.06
C GLN A 263 6.23 -9.96 -0.96
N GLU A 264 7.55 -9.93 -0.96
CA GLU A 264 8.41 -11.05 -0.61
C GLU A 264 8.58 -11.15 0.92
N LYS A 265 9.05 -12.31 1.39
CA LYS A 265 9.27 -12.55 2.84
C LYS A 265 10.30 -11.60 3.47
N ASN A 266 11.22 -11.06 2.68
CA ASN A 266 12.22 -10.08 3.11
C ASN A 266 11.66 -8.63 3.12
N GLY A 267 10.38 -8.44 2.77
CA GLY A 267 9.76 -7.12 2.62
C GLY A 267 10.03 -6.44 1.28
N GLY A 268 10.72 -7.07 0.34
CA GLY A 268 10.87 -6.56 -1.03
C GLY A 268 9.57 -6.65 -1.82
N LEU A 269 9.39 -5.82 -2.84
CA LEU A 269 8.23 -5.89 -3.72
C LEU A 269 8.37 -6.96 -4.79
N LYS A 270 7.32 -7.79 -4.92
CA LYS A 270 7.15 -8.70 -6.05
C LYS A 270 6.73 -7.94 -7.31
N LEU A 271 6.68 -8.67 -8.42
CA LEU A 271 6.31 -8.14 -9.74
C LEU A 271 4.99 -7.36 -9.72
N LEU A 272 3.94 -7.93 -9.11
CA LEU A 272 2.65 -7.28 -8.97
C LEU A 272 2.75 -5.97 -8.17
N GLY A 273 3.43 -6.00 -7.03
CA GLY A 273 3.64 -4.81 -6.20
C GLY A 273 4.37 -3.70 -6.96
N LYS A 274 5.44 -4.02 -7.69
CA LYS A 274 6.13 -3.06 -8.56
C LYS A 274 5.20 -2.49 -9.63
N SER A 275 4.39 -3.36 -10.25
CA SER A 275 3.45 -2.95 -11.30
C SER A 275 2.35 -2.02 -10.78
N MET A 276 1.80 -2.31 -9.60
CA MET A 276 0.77 -1.50 -8.95
C MET A 276 1.30 -0.14 -8.48
N LEU A 277 2.56 -0.05 -8.02
CA LEU A 277 3.17 1.26 -7.71
C LEU A 277 3.19 2.16 -8.94
N VAL A 278 3.60 1.62 -10.09
CA VAL A 278 3.64 2.36 -11.35
C VAL A 278 2.22 2.75 -11.79
N GLU A 279 1.24 1.83 -11.72
CA GLU A 279 -0.17 2.12 -12.02
C GLU A 279 -0.72 3.28 -11.18
N MET A 280 -0.34 3.33 -9.90
CA MET A 280 -0.82 4.33 -8.95
C MET A 280 0.01 5.62 -8.98
N GLY A 281 1.12 5.67 -9.71
CA GLY A 281 2.05 6.80 -9.72
C GLY A 281 2.71 7.06 -8.36
N LEU A 282 3.00 6.00 -7.61
CA LEU A 282 3.50 6.07 -6.23
C LEU A 282 4.98 5.64 -6.14
N GLU A 283 5.72 6.27 -5.23
CA GLU A 283 7.06 5.84 -4.85
C GLU A 283 7.03 4.62 -3.92
N ASP A 284 8.15 3.90 -3.85
CA ASP A 284 8.28 2.75 -2.96
C ASP A 284 8.46 3.18 -1.50
N SER A 285 7.35 3.23 -0.75
CA SER A 285 7.32 3.55 0.68
C SER A 285 6.44 2.56 1.44
N LEU A 286 6.68 2.36 2.74
CA LEU A 286 5.85 1.47 3.57
C LEU A 286 4.35 1.82 3.52
N GLU A 287 4.03 3.11 3.50
CA GLU A 287 2.65 3.61 3.39
C GLU A 287 2.03 3.26 2.03
N ASN A 288 2.75 3.50 0.94
CA ASN A 288 2.27 3.19 -0.41
C ASN A 288 2.12 1.68 -0.62
N ARG A 289 2.96 0.87 0.03
CA ARG A 289 2.80 -0.58 0.04
C ARG A 289 1.52 -1.03 0.70
N GLN A 290 1.13 -0.40 1.81
CA GLN A 290 -0.13 -0.70 2.47
C GLN A 290 -1.32 -0.29 1.59
N LEU A 291 -1.25 0.85 0.90
CA LEU A 291 -2.29 1.27 -0.06
C LEU A 291 -2.49 0.25 -1.19
N MET A 292 -1.41 -0.35 -1.70
CA MET A 292 -1.52 -1.42 -2.70
C MET A 292 -2.17 -2.69 -2.14
N VAL A 293 -1.81 -3.08 -0.90
CA VAL A 293 -2.43 -4.21 -0.20
C VAL A 293 -3.93 -3.97 -0.04
N ASP A 294 -4.31 -2.78 0.42
CA ASP A 294 -5.72 -2.42 0.62
C ASP A 294 -6.49 -2.43 -0.72
N ARG A 295 -5.91 -1.87 -1.79
CA ARG A 295 -6.50 -1.88 -3.14
C ARG A 295 -6.66 -3.31 -3.69
N LEU A 296 -5.65 -4.15 -3.58
CA LEU A 296 -5.74 -5.55 -4.04
C LEU A 296 -6.74 -6.34 -3.19
N ARG A 297 -6.82 -6.08 -1.87
CA ARG A 297 -7.81 -6.66 -0.97
C ARG A 297 -9.22 -6.30 -1.39
N GLU A 298 -9.48 -5.04 -1.75
CA GLU A 298 -10.78 -4.60 -2.29
C GLU A 298 -11.13 -5.35 -3.59
N LEU A 299 -10.18 -5.49 -4.50
CA LEU A 299 -10.38 -6.25 -5.74
C LEU A 299 -10.70 -7.73 -5.48
N VAL A 300 -9.98 -8.36 -4.55
CA VAL A 300 -10.25 -9.76 -4.16
C VAL A 300 -11.64 -9.88 -3.54
N ASN A 301 -11.97 -9.02 -2.57
CA ASN A 301 -13.28 -9.01 -1.91
C ASN A 301 -14.43 -8.81 -2.91
N SER A 302 -14.22 -8.05 -3.99
CA SER A 302 -15.24 -7.86 -5.03
C SER A 302 -15.51 -9.12 -5.88
N LYS A 303 -14.59 -10.10 -5.84
CA LYS A 303 -14.61 -11.34 -6.64
C LYS A 303 -14.87 -12.59 -5.80
N VAL A 304 -14.90 -12.46 -4.48
CA VAL A 304 -15.18 -13.56 -3.56
C VAL A 304 -16.69 -13.68 -3.37
N ASP A 305 -17.22 -14.89 -3.52
CA ASP A 305 -18.61 -15.17 -3.20
C ASP A 305 -18.80 -15.20 -1.67
N ARG A 306 -19.69 -14.35 -1.17
CA ARG A 306 -20.10 -14.32 0.23
C ARG A 306 -21.61 -14.46 0.36
N THR A 307 -22.04 -15.40 1.19
CA THR A 307 -23.44 -15.56 1.55
C THR A 307 -23.61 -15.33 3.04
N SER A 308 -24.47 -14.38 3.42
CA SER A 308 -24.88 -14.17 4.81
C SER A 308 -26.37 -14.40 4.94
N LYS A 309 -26.76 -15.20 5.94
CA LYS A 309 -28.15 -15.52 6.25
C LYS A 309 -28.36 -15.43 7.75
N GLU A 310 -29.19 -14.47 8.15
CA GLU A 310 -29.72 -14.42 9.50
C GLU A 310 -30.98 -15.30 9.59
N THR A 311 -31.02 -16.18 10.59
CA THR A 311 -32.21 -16.99 10.89
C THR A 311 -32.66 -16.70 12.32
N ILE A 312 -33.93 -16.32 12.50
CA ILE A 312 -34.50 -16.06 13.82
C ILE A 312 -35.29 -17.30 14.27
N ASN A 313 -34.98 -17.82 15.45
CA ASN A 313 -35.74 -18.91 16.05
C ASN A 313 -37.01 -18.37 16.72
N PHE A 314 -38.07 -18.20 15.92
CA PHE A 314 -39.39 -17.74 16.39
C PHE A 314 -40.00 -18.70 17.42
N GLY A 315 -39.69 -20.00 17.36
CA GLY A 315 -40.16 -20.98 18.35
C GLY A 315 -39.61 -20.69 19.75
N ALA A 316 -38.31 -20.46 19.86
CA ALA A 316 -37.66 -20.08 21.12
C ALA A 316 -38.14 -18.72 21.62
N ARG A 317 -38.28 -17.73 20.74
CA ARG A 317 -38.81 -16.40 21.08
C ARG A 317 -40.24 -16.46 21.60
N ASN A 318 -41.11 -17.24 20.95
CA ASN A 318 -42.51 -17.40 21.38
C ASN A 318 -42.62 -18.18 22.69
N ALA A 319 -41.78 -19.20 22.91
CA ALA A 319 -41.72 -19.93 24.16
C ALA A 319 -41.30 -19.04 25.34
N ALA A 320 -40.27 -18.19 25.15
CA ALA A 320 -39.84 -17.21 26.14
C ALA A 320 -40.94 -16.19 26.46
N ASN A 321 -41.64 -15.68 25.45
CA ASN A 321 -42.75 -14.75 25.65
C ASN A 321 -43.92 -15.40 26.42
N ARG A 322 -44.25 -16.67 26.14
CA ARG A 322 -45.31 -17.38 26.85
C ARG A 322 -44.95 -17.59 28.33
N LEU A 323 -43.71 -17.97 28.63
CA LEU A 323 -43.25 -18.13 30.02
C LEU A 323 -43.32 -16.80 30.79
N ALA A 324 -42.95 -15.68 30.15
CA ALA A 324 -43.08 -14.35 30.75
C ALA A 324 -44.55 -14.01 31.06
N GLN A 325 -45.48 -14.29 30.13
CA GLN A 325 -46.91 -14.05 30.34
C GLN A 325 -47.52 -14.95 31.44
N GLU A 326 -47.09 -16.21 31.53
CA GLU A 326 -47.54 -17.15 32.58
C GLU A 326 -47.03 -16.72 33.98
N GLY A 327 -45.83 -16.16 34.06
CA GLY A 327 -45.30 -15.56 35.30
C GLY A 327 -46.14 -14.37 35.78
N LEU A 328 -46.54 -13.47 34.88
CA LEU A 328 -47.37 -12.31 35.21
C LEU A 328 -48.77 -12.72 35.71
N LYS A 329 -49.38 -13.75 35.11
CA LYS A 329 -50.70 -14.27 35.53
C LYS A 329 -50.69 -14.94 36.90
N LYS A 330 -49.56 -15.47 37.37
CA LYS A 330 -49.46 -16.07 38.72
C LYS A 330 -49.43 -15.02 39.83
N ASN A 331 -49.01 -13.79 39.55
CA ASN A 331 -48.93 -12.72 40.56
C ASN A 331 -50.23 -11.92 40.73
N SER A 332 -51.15 -11.94 39.76
CA SER A 332 -52.38 -11.14 39.81
C SER A 332 -53.49 -11.66 40.74
N ASN A 333 -53.34 -12.83 41.38
CA ASN A 333 -54.36 -13.44 42.25
C ASN A 333 -54.02 -13.44 43.75
N LYS A 334 -52.96 -12.74 44.18
CA LYS A 334 -52.57 -12.66 45.59
C LYS A 334 -53.29 -11.47 46.24
N LYS A 335 -54.31 -11.72 47.06
CA LYS A 335 -54.93 -10.68 47.90
C LYS A 335 -53.89 -10.14 48.88
N VAL A 336 -53.49 -8.88 48.74
CA VAL A 336 -52.53 -8.22 49.63
C VAL A 336 -53.29 -7.34 50.61
N VAL A 337 -53.30 -7.74 51.88
CA VAL A 337 -53.83 -6.94 52.98
C VAL A 337 -52.68 -6.21 53.65
N ILE A 338 -52.80 -4.89 53.80
CA ILE A 338 -51.80 -4.05 54.42
C ILE A 338 -52.30 -3.56 55.77
N SER A 339 -51.56 -3.89 56.82
CA SER A 339 -51.93 -3.68 58.22
C SER A 339 -52.11 -2.21 58.59
N ALA A 340 -51.24 -1.33 58.11
CA ALA A 340 -51.35 0.13 58.24
C ALA A 340 -50.58 0.82 57.11
N ILE A 341 -51.17 1.84 56.49
CA ILE A 341 -50.50 2.73 55.52
C ILE A 341 -50.88 4.17 55.85
N LYS A 342 -49.88 5.05 55.86
CA LYS A 342 -50.09 6.48 55.98
C LYS A 342 -50.17 7.13 54.60
N GLY A 343 -51.26 7.83 54.33
CA GLY A 343 -51.41 8.61 53.11
C GLY A 343 -50.61 9.92 53.17
N LEU A 344 -50.42 10.54 51.99
CA LEU A 344 -49.92 11.93 51.89
C LEU A 344 -50.82 12.96 52.57
N ASP A 345 -52.10 12.64 52.74
CA ASP A 345 -53.08 13.41 53.51
C ASP A 345 -52.91 13.30 55.04
N GLY A 346 -51.95 12.49 55.50
CA GLY A 346 -51.70 12.24 56.92
C GLY A 346 -52.65 11.22 57.56
N ILE A 347 -53.62 10.69 56.80
CA ILE A 347 -54.60 9.72 57.30
C ILE A 347 -53.96 8.33 57.27
N THR A 348 -53.97 7.63 58.39
CA THR A 348 -53.54 6.23 58.46
C THR A 348 -54.74 5.32 58.20
N SER A 349 -54.66 4.50 57.15
CA SER A 349 -55.66 3.47 56.85
C SER A 349 -55.14 2.12 57.33
N THR A 350 -55.88 1.47 58.22
CA THR A 350 -55.52 0.17 58.80
C THR A 350 -56.34 -0.95 58.15
N ASN A 351 -55.76 -2.15 58.06
CA ASN A 351 -56.39 -3.33 57.47
C ASN A 351 -56.93 -3.09 56.05
N ALA A 352 -56.15 -2.37 55.24
CA ALA A 352 -56.52 -2.01 53.88
C ALA A 352 -56.27 -3.20 52.93
N GLU A 353 -57.31 -3.70 52.27
CA GLU A 353 -57.18 -4.70 51.20
C GLU A 353 -56.89 -3.98 49.89
N VAL A 354 -55.72 -4.22 49.29
CA VAL A 354 -55.34 -3.62 48.00
C VAL A 354 -56.13 -4.27 46.89
N GLN A 355 -56.94 -3.48 46.19
CA GLN A 355 -57.74 -3.91 45.05
C GLN A 355 -57.00 -3.69 43.73
N ASP A 356 -56.23 -2.61 43.65
CA ASP A 356 -55.50 -2.19 42.45
C ASP A 356 -54.41 -1.18 42.83
N PHE A 357 -53.40 -1.01 41.98
CA PHE A 357 -52.37 0.00 42.16
C PHE A 357 -51.94 0.63 40.82
N GLU A 358 -51.56 1.89 40.85
CA GLU A 358 -51.02 2.60 39.71
C GLU A 358 -49.93 3.58 40.16
N PHE A 359 -49.00 3.94 39.28
CA PHE A 359 -48.11 5.07 39.49
C PHE A 359 -48.73 6.29 38.81
N ASP A 360 -48.81 7.41 39.52
CA ASP A 360 -49.25 8.65 38.91
C ASP A 360 -48.19 9.29 38.00
N SER A 361 -48.55 10.37 37.32
CA SER A 361 -47.66 11.11 36.42
C SER A 361 -46.39 11.66 37.09
N ASN A 362 -46.38 11.74 38.43
CA ASN A 362 -45.23 12.19 39.21
C ASN A 362 -44.44 11.00 39.78
N GLY A 363 -44.76 9.78 39.37
CA GLY A 363 -44.12 8.55 39.84
C GLY A 363 -44.52 8.14 41.26
N LYS A 364 -45.59 8.71 41.84
CA LYS A 364 -46.08 8.32 43.17
C LYS A 364 -47.02 7.13 43.09
N LEU A 365 -46.84 6.18 44.00
CA LEU A 365 -47.68 4.98 44.09
C LEU A 365 -49.05 5.33 44.66
N LYS A 366 -50.09 5.09 43.87
CA LYS A 366 -51.50 5.18 44.26
C LYS A 366 -52.07 3.78 44.44
N LEU A 367 -52.65 3.53 45.59
CA LEU A 367 -53.34 2.28 45.90
C LEU A 367 -54.85 2.54 45.90
N LYS A 368 -55.62 1.73 45.18
CA LYS A 368 -57.06 1.62 45.39
C LYS A 368 -57.27 0.52 46.43
N VAL A 369 -57.75 0.91 47.60
CA VAL A 369 -57.91 0.00 48.74
C VAL A 369 -59.35 -0.06 49.19
N SER A 370 -59.73 -1.20 49.76
CA SER A 370 -60.95 -1.38 50.53
C SER A 370 -60.60 -1.30 52.02
N VAL A 371 -61.13 -0.33 52.74
CA VAL A 371 -60.86 -0.09 54.17
C VAL A 371 -62.14 -0.35 54.97
N PRO A 372 -62.10 -1.07 56.10
CA PRO A 372 -63.27 -1.28 56.94
C PRO A 372 -63.80 0.04 57.51
N LYS A 373 -65.12 0.25 57.44
CA LYS A 373 -65.76 1.42 58.07
C LYS A 373 -65.76 1.26 59.58
N THR A 374 -65.54 2.37 60.28
CA THR A 374 -65.59 2.43 61.74
C THR A 374 -66.73 3.33 62.21
N LYS A 375 -67.38 2.97 63.31
CA LYS A 375 -68.29 3.85 64.06
C LYS A 375 -67.75 4.11 65.46
N SER A 376 -67.97 5.31 65.97
CA SER A 376 -67.75 5.62 67.39
C SER A 376 -68.96 5.15 68.20
N ILE A 377 -68.70 4.48 69.32
CA ILE A 377 -69.71 4.04 70.28
C ILE A 377 -69.40 4.64 71.65
N THR A 378 -70.46 4.91 72.43
CA THR A 378 -70.31 5.52 73.75
C THR A 378 -69.74 4.52 74.77
N LYS A 379 -69.32 5.01 75.94
CA LYS A 379 -68.87 4.14 77.05
C LYS A 379 -69.91 3.09 77.44
N ASN A 380 -71.19 3.46 77.45
CA ASN A 380 -72.28 2.53 77.78
C ASN A 380 -72.42 1.47 76.68
N ASP A 381 -72.41 1.89 75.41
CA ASP A 381 -72.49 0.97 74.27
C ASP A 381 -71.29 0.01 74.19
N PHE A 382 -70.10 0.49 74.57
CA PHE A 382 -68.89 -0.34 74.64
C PHE A 382 -69.00 -1.38 75.76
N SER A 383 -69.53 -0.99 76.93
CA SER A 383 -69.78 -1.92 78.04
C SER A 383 -70.82 -2.99 77.67
N GLU A 384 -71.84 -2.62 76.88
CA GLU A 384 -72.80 -3.59 76.33
C GLU A 384 -72.18 -4.53 75.29
N LEU A 385 -71.23 -4.03 74.49
CA LEU A 385 -70.47 -4.83 73.54
C LEU A 385 -69.59 -5.86 74.26
N GLU A 386 -68.92 -5.46 75.34
CA GLU A 386 -68.15 -6.35 76.22
C GLU A 386 -69.04 -7.45 76.83
N ALA A 387 -70.23 -7.08 77.31
CA ALA A 387 -71.19 -8.04 77.87
C ALA A 387 -71.65 -9.06 76.81
N LYS A 388 -72.00 -8.61 75.61
CA LYS A 388 -72.38 -9.50 74.49
C LYS A 388 -71.25 -10.43 74.05
N ALA A 389 -70.01 -9.92 74.03
CA ALA A 389 -68.83 -10.72 73.71
C ALA A 389 -68.58 -11.80 74.77
N ALA A 390 -68.79 -11.48 76.06
CA ALA A 390 -68.71 -12.42 77.17
C ALA A 390 -69.80 -13.51 77.13
N ASP A 391 -70.98 -13.17 76.60
CA ASP A 391 -72.10 -14.10 76.38
C ASP A 391 -71.92 -14.98 75.12
N GLY A 392 -70.80 -14.82 74.38
CA GLY A 392 -70.44 -15.68 73.25
C GLY A 392 -70.92 -15.21 71.88
N ASP A 393 -71.33 -13.93 71.73
CA ASP A 393 -71.63 -13.36 70.41
C ASP A 393 -70.33 -13.16 69.60
N GLU A 394 -70.12 -13.98 68.58
CA GLU A 394 -68.94 -13.95 67.71
C GLU A 394 -68.74 -12.59 67.02
N ASN A 395 -69.82 -11.89 66.66
CA ASN A 395 -69.72 -10.56 66.04
C ASN A 395 -69.30 -9.51 67.07
N ALA A 396 -69.78 -9.62 68.31
CA ALA A 396 -69.35 -8.73 69.39
C ALA A 396 -67.87 -8.99 69.75
N GLN A 397 -67.42 -10.24 69.76
CA GLN A 397 -66.02 -10.60 69.98
C GLN A 397 -65.10 -10.02 68.90
N GLN A 398 -65.45 -10.18 67.62
CA GLN A 398 -64.70 -9.59 66.50
C GLN A 398 -64.66 -8.05 66.56
N GLN A 399 -65.77 -7.42 66.93
CA GLN A 399 -65.82 -5.96 67.10
C GLN A 399 -64.97 -5.49 68.28
N LEU A 400 -64.91 -6.27 69.37
CA LEU A 400 -64.12 -5.95 70.55
C LEU A 400 -62.61 -6.08 70.29
N GLU A 401 -62.18 -7.15 69.61
CA GLU A 401 -60.77 -7.41 69.27
C GLU A 401 -60.16 -6.28 68.41
N LEU A 402 -60.99 -5.64 67.60
CA LEU A 402 -60.60 -4.55 66.68
C LEU A 402 -60.99 -3.17 67.22
N ALA A 403 -61.53 -3.08 68.44
CA ALA A 403 -61.96 -1.83 69.03
C ALA A 403 -60.78 -0.97 69.48
N GLN A 404 -60.83 0.33 69.16
CA GLN A 404 -59.88 1.32 69.67
C GLN A 404 -60.56 2.18 70.73
N LEU A 405 -60.14 2.02 72.00
CA LEU A 405 -60.64 2.83 73.10
C LEU A 405 -60.39 4.33 72.85
N THR A 406 -61.41 5.14 73.10
CA THR A 406 -61.32 6.60 73.08
C THR A 406 -61.08 7.13 74.50
N GLY A 407 -60.43 8.29 74.63
CA GLY A 407 -60.02 8.83 75.93
C GLY A 407 -61.15 9.20 76.90
N ASP A 408 -62.39 9.21 76.42
CA ASP A 408 -63.64 9.41 77.17
C ASP A 408 -64.28 8.09 77.65
N GLY A 409 -63.62 6.96 77.40
CA GLY A 409 -64.09 5.63 77.77
C GLY A 409 -65.07 4.99 76.78
N GLY A 410 -65.32 5.62 75.62
CA GLY A 410 -65.96 4.98 74.47
C GLY A 410 -64.97 4.15 73.62
N ALA A 411 -65.40 3.76 72.43
CA ALA A 411 -64.50 3.10 71.46
C ALA A 411 -64.88 3.42 70.01
N LYS A 412 -63.91 3.27 69.11
CA LYS A 412 -64.15 3.11 67.66
C LYS A 412 -64.13 1.63 67.32
N VAL A 413 -65.23 1.13 66.76
CA VAL A 413 -65.39 -0.28 66.36
C VAL A 413 -65.60 -0.39 64.87
N ILE A 414 -65.11 -1.46 64.27
CA ILE A 414 -65.34 -1.78 62.86
C ILE A 414 -66.79 -2.24 62.67
N ILE A 415 -67.45 -1.77 61.61
CA ILE A 415 -68.76 -2.25 61.21
C ILE A 415 -68.56 -3.49 60.33
N PRO A 416 -68.95 -4.71 60.77
CA PRO A 416 -68.72 -5.92 60.00
C PRO A 416 -69.42 -5.84 58.63
N GLY A 417 -68.69 -6.23 57.58
CA GLY A 417 -69.22 -6.27 56.20
C GLY A 417 -69.33 -4.92 55.50
N GLU A 418 -69.07 -3.80 56.19
CA GLU A 418 -69.04 -2.48 55.56
C GLU A 418 -67.61 -2.01 55.32
N ASN A 419 -67.19 -2.05 54.06
CA ASN A 419 -65.95 -1.43 53.62
C ASN A 419 -66.23 -0.17 52.80
N GLU A 420 -65.28 0.75 52.81
CA GLU A 420 -65.25 1.90 51.90
C GLU A 420 -64.04 1.84 50.99
N ALA A 421 -64.25 2.21 49.72
CA ALA A 421 -63.17 2.35 48.76
C ALA A 421 -62.44 3.66 49.04
N ARG A 422 -61.12 3.58 49.21
CA ARG A 422 -60.24 4.75 49.34
C ARG A 422 -59.10 4.67 48.33
N THR A 423 -58.66 5.82 47.86
CA THR A 423 -57.42 5.95 47.11
C THR A 423 -56.36 6.53 48.03
N ILE A 424 -55.29 5.78 48.29
CA ILE A 424 -54.19 6.22 49.13
C ILE A 424 -52.98 6.49 48.25
N VAL A 425 -52.45 7.70 48.32
CA VAL A 425 -51.13 8.00 47.76
C VAL A 425 -50.10 7.71 48.83
N VAL A 426 -49.24 6.72 48.58
CA VAL A 426 -48.27 6.19 49.55
C VAL A 426 -47.16 7.22 49.76
N GLN A 427 -46.75 7.42 51.03
CA GLN A 427 -45.59 8.24 51.38
C GLN A 427 -44.30 7.62 50.84
N ASP A 428 -43.34 8.44 50.40
CA ASP A 428 -42.10 7.95 49.76
C ASP A 428 -41.33 6.96 50.65
N GLU A 429 -41.36 7.15 51.97
CA GLU A 429 -40.74 6.26 52.98
C GLU A 429 -41.37 4.86 53.04
N ASP A 430 -42.65 4.72 52.67
CA ASP A 430 -43.40 3.46 52.71
C ASP A 430 -43.45 2.75 51.35
N VAL A 431 -43.06 3.42 50.25
CA VAL A 431 -43.17 2.90 48.88
C VAL A 431 -42.41 1.59 48.70
N ASP A 432 -41.20 1.48 49.25
CA ASP A 432 -40.37 0.27 49.12
C ASP A 432 -41.03 -0.93 49.77
N TRP A 433 -41.53 -0.75 50.99
CA TRP A 433 -42.19 -1.80 51.75
C TRP A 433 -43.53 -2.21 51.13
N VAL A 434 -44.35 -1.25 50.66
CA VAL A 434 -45.62 -1.56 49.97
C VAL A 434 -45.33 -2.32 48.67
N SER A 435 -44.37 -1.86 47.89
CA SER A 435 -44.05 -2.44 46.58
C SER A 435 -43.50 -3.86 46.69
N ASP A 436 -42.70 -4.14 47.72
CA ASP A 436 -42.20 -5.50 47.99
C ASP A 436 -43.35 -6.46 48.35
N ARG A 437 -44.35 -5.99 49.10
CA ARG A 437 -45.56 -6.78 49.43
C ARG A 437 -46.48 -7.01 48.24
N LEU A 438 -46.52 -6.06 47.30
CA LEU A 438 -47.25 -6.17 46.03
C LEU A 438 -46.49 -6.97 44.96
N GLY A 439 -45.21 -7.28 45.19
CA GLY A 439 -44.39 -7.99 44.22
C GLY A 439 -44.04 -7.16 42.97
N ILE A 440 -44.01 -5.82 43.10
CA ILE A 440 -43.66 -4.90 42.02
C ILE A 440 -42.14 -4.96 41.79
N ASP A 441 -41.72 -5.34 40.58
CA ASP A 441 -40.30 -5.42 40.22
C ASP A 441 -39.64 -4.03 40.33
N LYS A 442 -38.44 -3.98 40.94
CA LYS A 442 -37.62 -2.77 41.03
C LYS A 442 -37.32 -2.14 39.67
N ASN A 443 -37.37 -2.91 38.59
CA ASN A 443 -37.18 -2.42 37.23
C ASN A 443 -38.41 -1.68 36.68
N GLU A 444 -39.64 -2.07 37.05
CA GLU A 444 -40.87 -1.33 36.68
C GLU A 444 -40.91 0.06 37.33
N ARG A 445 -40.30 0.21 38.52
CA ARG A 445 -40.13 1.51 39.19
C ARG A 445 -39.16 2.45 38.46
N LYS A 446 -38.15 1.89 37.79
CA LYS A 446 -37.17 2.69 37.02
C LYS A 446 -37.77 3.21 35.73
N ALA A 447 -38.60 2.42 35.04
CA ALA A 447 -39.23 2.79 33.78
C ALA A 447 -40.09 4.05 33.90
N THR A 448 -40.84 4.23 34.99
CA THR A 448 -41.64 5.46 35.24
C THR A 448 -40.78 6.67 35.62
N LYS A 449 -39.65 6.48 36.32
CA LYS A 449 -38.69 7.58 36.57
C LYS A 449 -37.94 8.01 35.32
N THR A 450 -37.65 7.11 34.38
CA THR A 450 -36.95 7.43 33.12
C THR A 450 -37.87 7.98 32.02
N ASN A 451 -39.18 7.73 32.09
CA ASN A 451 -40.14 8.29 31.13
C ASN A 451 -40.52 9.75 31.42
N GLY A 452 -40.22 10.25 32.61
CA GLY A 452 -40.03 11.69 32.83
C GLY A 452 -38.63 12.06 32.37
N ILE A 453 -38.40 12.11 31.05
CA ILE A 453 -37.24 12.85 30.53
C ILE A 453 -37.39 14.25 31.10
N ASP A 454 -36.48 14.62 31.98
CA ASP A 454 -36.29 15.99 32.40
C ASP A 454 -36.01 16.79 31.13
N ASN A 455 -37.05 17.45 30.61
CA ASN A 455 -36.99 18.22 29.37
C ASN A 455 -35.87 19.26 29.44
N ASP A 456 -35.48 19.70 30.64
CA ASP A 456 -34.37 20.63 30.82
C ASP A 456 -33.02 19.95 30.52
N SER A 457 -32.81 18.71 30.97
CA SER A 457 -31.62 17.92 30.68
C SER A 457 -31.49 17.54 29.18
N PHE A 458 -32.60 17.23 28.51
CA PHE A 458 -32.60 16.94 27.07
C PHE A 458 -32.40 18.21 26.22
N ASN A 459 -33.02 19.33 26.59
CA ASN A 459 -32.81 20.61 25.93
C ASN A 459 -31.39 21.15 26.16
N GLU A 460 -30.77 20.88 27.32
CA GLU A 460 -29.37 21.22 27.57
C GLU A 460 -28.40 20.35 26.73
N PHE A 461 -28.71 19.07 26.53
CA PHE A 461 -27.96 18.19 25.62
C PHE A 461 -28.05 18.66 24.16
N LEU A 462 -29.23 19.02 23.67
CA LEU A 462 -29.41 19.55 22.31
C LEU A 462 -28.67 20.89 22.12
N ARG A 463 -28.72 21.79 23.12
CA ARG A 463 -27.95 23.04 23.11
C ARG A 463 -26.43 22.82 23.13
N LYS A 464 -25.92 21.88 23.92
CA LYS A 464 -24.47 21.61 24.00
C LYS A 464 -23.90 20.99 22.73
N ASN A 465 -24.73 20.34 21.92
CA ASN A 465 -24.30 19.64 20.71
C ASN A 465 -24.67 20.36 19.40
N ASN A 466 -25.22 21.59 19.46
CA ASN A 466 -25.66 22.35 18.28
C ASN A 466 -26.57 21.56 17.33
N LEU A 467 -27.39 20.66 17.88
CA LEU A 467 -28.41 19.94 17.14
C LEU A 467 -29.71 20.74 17.30
N GLN A 468 -29.95 21.68 16.39
CA GLN A 468 -31.26 22.34 16.22
C GLN A 468 -32.04 21.70 15.07
#